data_AF-A0A317V2G5-F1
#
_entry.id   AF-A0A317V2G5-F1
#
_cell.length_a   1.000
_cell.length_b   1.000
_cell.length_c   1.000
_cell.angle_alpha   90.00
_cell.angle_beta   90.00
_cell.angle_gamma   90.00
#
_symmetry.space_group_name_H-M   'P 1'
#
loop_
_entity.id
_entity.type
_entity.pdbx_description
1 polymer ?
#
loop_
_entity_poly.entity_id
_entity_poly.type
_entity_poly.pdbx_seq_one_letter_code
_entity_poly.pdbx_strand_id
1 'polypeptide(L)'
;MADRIRDLVRQLYQAHEKLKGQKGLSEQYLADKANAEQQNLLLRQDREEAWEETRAYKEELNKLYNELNALRGGQANLSDDHIVDRMRRLNQNLEKWVKSHYQDVNVTELASLLESDSGGPPLSASQRRAGIQSYLAHLINVYIFSPCHVGLADDPYGHFLSDLEGVVRQKCSGAELRSWKVANSVAIVAKTGDLREGLFTDIVNFVEGQFGIPPSDNGAARKRQLRDLLGRCADLKITLGQQKQCHVFCCSQIGAEYDPQAMTVMGGGEGQAGEKVRWSLWPAIVKLKREGGDVLEPELVWTTPIITLNKPEESA
;
A
#
# COMPACT_ATOMS: atom_id res chain seq x y z
N MET A 1 -39.44 105.13 28.15
CA MET A 1 -38.49 104.29 28.93
C MET A 1 -39.11 102.95 29.32
N ALA A 2 -40.37 102.91 29.76
CA ALA A 2 -41.09 101.68 30.13
C ALA A 2 -41.27 100.65 28.98
N ASP A 3 -41.50 101.08 27.73
CA ASP A 3 -41.67 100.15 26.59
C ASP A 3 -40.40 99.39 26.22
N ARG A 4 -39.24 100.04 26.36
CA ARG A 4 -37.94 99.45 26.07
C ARG A 4 -37.55 98.37 27.09
N ILE A 5 -37.97 98.55 28.35
CA ILE A 5 -37.79 97.57 29.42
C ILE A 5 -38.70 96.36 29.19
N ARG A 6 -39.97 96.58 28.77
CA ARG A 6 -40.88 95.48 28.40
C ARG A 6 -40.37 94.64 27.23
N ASP A 7 -39.79 95.28 26.22
CA ASP A 7 -39.16 94.59 25.08
C ASP A 7 -37.96 93.75 25.50
N LEU A 8 -37.08 94.29 26.34
CA LEU A 8 -35.92 93.55 26.85
C LEU A 8 -36.31 92.35 27.72
N VAL A 9 -37.33 92.50 28.59
CA VAL A 9 -37.84 91.38 29.40
C VAL A 9 -38.41 90.28 28.50
N ARG A 10 -39.19 90.66 27.48
CA ARG A 10 -39.74 89.70 26.50
C ARG A 10 -38.64 88.98 25.71
N GLN A 11 -37.60 89.69 25.29
CA GLN A 11 -36.45 89.09 24.60
C GLN A 11 -35.67 88.14 25.52
N LEU A 12 -35.48 88.49 26.79
CA LEU A 12 -34.82 87.62 27.78
C LEU A 12 -35.63 86.35 28.05
N TYR A 13 -36.96 86.46 28.18
CA TYR A 13 -37.82 85.28 28.31
C TYR A 13 -37.75 84.36 27.08
N GLN A 14 -37.76 84.93 25.88
CA GLN A 14 -37.62 84.16 24.64
C GLN A 14 -36.23 83.50 24.52
N ALA A 15 -35.17 84.20 24.94
CA ALA A 15 -33.82 83.66 24.95
C ALA A 15 -33.67 82.53 25.98
N HIS A 16 -34.28 82.67 27.17
CA HIS A 16 -34.27 81.66 28.21
C HIS A 16 -35.03 80.39 27.79
N GLU A 17 -36.22 80.53 27.19
CA GLU A 17 -36.97 79.38 26.66
C GLU A 17 -36.22 78.68 25.53
N LYS A 18 -35.56 79.43 24.63
CA LYS A 18 -34.70 78.85 23.59
C LYS A 18 -33.51 78.08 24.18
N LEU A 19 -32.84 78.63 25.20
CA LEU A 19 -31.72 77.98 25.89
C LEU A 19 -32.18 76.71 26.61
N LYS A 20 -33.33 76.74 27.27
CA LYS A 20 -33.92 75.59 27.94
C LYS A 20 -34.28 74.48 26.94
N GLY A 21 -34.88 74.84 25.80
CA GLY A 21 -35.17 73.91 24.72
C GLY A 21 -33.90 73.30 24.09
N GLN A 22 -32.86 74.11 23.86
CA GLN A 22 -31.56 73.62 23.36
C GLN A 22 -30.88 72.69 24.37
N LYS A 23 -30.95 72.99 25.66
CA LYS A 23 -30.37 72.16 26.71
C LYS A 23 -31.07 70.81 26.81
N GLY A 24 -32.40 70.79 26.75
CA GLY A 24 -33.18 69.54 26.72
C GLY A 24 -32.86 68.67 25.50
N LEU A 25 -32.76 69.28 24.31
CA LEU A 25 -32.35 68.56 23.09
C LEU A 25 -30.91 68.02 23.18
N SER A 26 -29.99 68.78 23.77
CA SER A 26 -28.61 68.34 23.98
C SER A 26 -28.50 67.18 24.96
N GLU A 27 -29.27 67.21 26.06
CA GLU A 27 -29.31 66.13 27.05
C GLU A 27 -29.91 64.86 26.45
N GLN A 28 -30.97 64.98 25.64
CA GLN A 28 -31.59 63.85 24.97
C GLN A 28 -30.67 63.22 23.91
N TYR A 29 -29.98 64.04 23.12
CA TYR A 29 -28.98 63.57 22.17
C TYR A 29 -27.84 62.79 22.84
N LEU A 30 -27.37 63.26 24.02
CA LEU A 30 -26.34 62.55 24.78
C LEU A 30 -26.84 61.21 25.32
N ALA A 31 -28.09 61.14 25.79
CA ALA A 31 -28.70 59.90 26.26
C ALA A 31 -28.89 58.88 25.12
N ASP A 32 -29.38 59.32 23.96
CA ASP A 32 -29.56 58.47 22.79
C ASP A 32 -28.22 57.96 22.25
N LYS A 33 -27.18 58.82 22.27
CA LYS A 33 -25.82 58.44 21.90
C LYS A 33 -25.25 57.38 22.85
N ALA A 34 -25.41 57.56 24.16
CA ALA A 34 -24.95 56.58 25.15
C ALA A 34 -25.66 55.23 25.01
N ASN A 35 -26.98 55.25 24.78
CA ASN A 35 -27.76 54.03 24.52
C ASN A 35 -27.31 53.32 23.24
N ALA A 36 -27.06 54.07 22.16
CA ALA A 36 -26.57 53.52 20.90
C ALA A 36 -25.16 52.92 21.05
N GLU A 37 -24.28 53.55 21.82
CA GLU A 37 -22.95 53.02 22.13
C GLU A 37 -23.04 51.72 22.92
N GLN A 38 -23.91 51.67 23.94
CA GLN A 38 -24.13 50.46 24.74
C GLN A 38 -24.73 49.31 23.92
N GLN A 39 -25.69 49.59 23.05
CA GLN A 39 -26.30 48.58 22.17
C GLN A 39 -25.29 48.03 21.15
N ASN A 40 -24.40 48.89 20.61
CA ASN A 40 -23.31 48.43 19.75
C ASN A 40 -22.31 47.54 20.49
N LEU A 41 -22.10 47.78 21.78
CA LEU A 41 -21.18 47.01 22.61
C LEU A 41 -21.72 45.60 22.86
N LEU A 42 -23.02 45.48 23.19
CA LEU A 42 -23.71 44.20 23.31
C LEU A 42 -23.69 43.41 21.99
N LEU A 43 -24.00 44.06 20.86
CA LEU A 43 -23.94 43.40 19.55
C LEU A 43 -22.54 42.92 19.18
N ARG A 44 -21.48 43.57 19.67
CA ARG A 44 -20.11 43.10 19.48
C ARG A 44 -19.82 41.87 20.33
N GLN A 45 -20.27 41.86 21.58
CA GLN A 45 -20.14 40.71 22.47
C GLN A 45 -20.88 39.49 21.91
N ASP A 46 -22.15 39.65 21.53
CA ASP A 46 -22.96 38.55 20.96
C ASP A 46 -22.30 37.96 19.69
N ARG A 47 -21.67 38.81 18.87
CA ARG A 47 -20.94 38.36 17.68
C ARG A 47 -19.66 37.62 18.00
N GLU A 48 -18.95 38.05 19.03
CA GLU A 48 -17.70 37.43 19.48
C GLU A 48 -18.00 36.05 20.09
N GLU A 49 -19.01 35.96 20.96
CA GLU A 49 -19.49 34.70 21.54
C GLU A 49 -19.97 33.72 20.46
N ALA A 50 -20.81 34.17 19.52
CA ALA A 50 -21.27 33.31 18.41
C ALA A 50 -20.11 32.85 17.52
N TRP A 51 -19.06 33.67 17.36
CA TRP A 51 -17.87 33.31 16.61
C TRP A 51 -17.02 32.27 17.35
N GLU A 52 -16.85 32.41 18.66
CA GLU A 52 -16.16 31.44 19.52
C GLU A 52 -16.89 30.08 19.56
N GLU A 53 -18.22 30.08 19.71
CA GLU A 53 -19.02 28.85 19.67
C GLU A 53 -18.91 28.14 18.31
N THR A 54 -19.01 28.90 17.21
CA THR A 54 -18.86 28.34 15.86
C THR A 54 -17.46 27.75 15.64
N ARG A 55 -16.43 28.40 16.19
CA ARG A 55 -15.05 27.92 16.13
C ARG A 55 -14.88 26.63 16.92
N ALA A 56 -15.36 26.59 18.16
CA ALA A 56 -15.31 25.40 19.01
C ALA A 56 -16.04 24.21 18.35
N TYR A 57 -17.23 24.46 17.81
CA TYR A 57 -18.00 23.44 17.08
C TYR A 57 -17.24 22.93 15.86
N LYS A 58 -16.58 23.80 15.09
CA LYS A 58 -15.78 23.41 13.92
C LYS A 58 -14.54 22.61 14.30
N GLU A 59 -13.90 22.94 15.42
CA GLU A 59 -12.77 22.19 15.98
C GLU A 59 -13.21 20.79 16.43
N GLU A 60 -14.36 20.68 17.09
CA GLU A 60 -14.95 19.39 17.49
C GLU A 60 -15.35 18.56 16.27
N LEU A 61 -15.96 19.18 15.26
CA LEU A 61 -16.31 18.51 14.01
C LEU A 61 -15.07 17.98 13.28
N ASN A 62 -14.00 18.78 13.22
CA ASN A 62 -12.72 18.34 12.64
C ASN A 62 -12.10 17.19 13.44
N LYS A 63 -12.18 17.24 14.78
CA LYS A 63 -11.71 16.16 15.65
C LYS A 63 -12.49 14.86 15.37
N LEU A 64 -13.82 14.93 15.31
CA LEU A 64 -14.68 13.78 15.01
C LEU A 64 -14.45 13.25 13.58
N TYR A 65 -14.24 14.12 12.60
CA TYR A 65 -13.87 13.70 11.24
C TYR A 65 -12.49 13.04 11.19
N ASN A 66 -11.52 13.54 11.95
CA ASN A 66 -10.19 12.93 12.06
C ASN A 66 -10.24 11.59 12.79
N GLU A 67 -11.04 11.46 13.84
CA GLU A 67 -11.28 10.19 14.52
C GLU A 67 -12.01 9.19 13.61
N LEU A 68 -13.05 9.62 12.90
CA LEU A 68 -13.76 8.80 11.93
C LEU A 68 -12.86 8.40 10.75
N ASN A 69 -11.98 9.29 10.29
CA ASN A 69 -10.96 8.99 9.28
C ASN A 69 -9.80 8.16 9.82
N ALA A 70 -9.48 8.20 11.12
CA ALA A 70 -8.54 7.27 11.73
C ALA A 70 -9.17 5.87 11.86
N LEU A 71 -10.45 5.80 12.21
CA LEU A 71 -11.24 4.58 12.32
C LEU A 71 -11.56 3.96 10.94
N ARG A 72 -11.83 4.78 9.92
CA ARG A 72 -12.03 4.33 8.52
C ARG A 72 -10.73 4.21 7.73
N GLY A 73 -9.76 5.06 7.98
CA GLY A 73 -8.46 5.11 7.32
C GLY A 73 -7.47 4.05 7.82
N GLY A 74 -7.89 3.24 8.80
CA GLY A 74 -7.13 2.08 9.26
C GLY A 74 -7.00 0.94 8.26
N GLN A 75 -7.63 0.96 7.07
CA GLN A 75 -7.28 0.02 5.99
C GLN A 75 -7.97 0.32 4.65
N ALA A 76 -7.17 0.58 3.62
CA ALA A 76 -7.62 0.31 2.25
C ALA A 76 -7.75 -1.21 2.10
N ASN A 77 -8.98 -1.72 2.13
CA ASN A 77 -9.23 -3.04 1.56
C ASN A 77 -8.79 -2.96 0.10
N LEU A 78 -7.72 -3.68 -0.26
CA LEU A 78 -7.29 -3.73 -1.65
C LEU A 78 -8.34 -4.52 -2.41
N SER A 79 -8.90 -3.93 -3.46
CA SER A 79 -9.73 -4.71 -4.39
C SER A 79 -8.86 -5.71 -5.14
N ASP A 80 -9.49 -6.78 -5.62
CA ASP A 80 -8.80 -7.84 -6.36
C ASP A 80 -8.03 -7.25 -7.57
N ASP A 81 -8.61 -6.28 -8.28
CA ASP A 81 -7.94 -5.57 -9.38
C ASP A 81 -6.65 -4.87 -8.94
N HIS A 82 -6.65 -4.20 -7.79
CA HIS A 82 -5.45 -3.53 -7.27
C HIS A 82 -4.37 -4.54 -6.84
N ILE A 83 -4.78 -5.71 -6.34
CA ILE A 83 -3.85 -6.80 -5.98
C ILE A 83 -3.18 -7.32 -7.25
N VAL A 84 -3.98 -7.63 -8.28
CA VAL A 84 -3.50 -8.10 -9.58
C VAL A 84 -2.56 -7.07 -10.22
N ASP A 85 -2.95 -5.80 -10.24
CA ASP A 85 -2.12 -4.72 -10.77
C ASP A 85 -0.77 -4.60 -10.06
N ARG A 86 -0.76 -4.68 -8.72
CA ARG A 86 0.48 -4.65 -7.94
C ARG A 86 1.34 -5.87 -8.24
N MET A 87 0.75 -7.05 -8.32
CA MET A 87 1.45 -8.30 -8.61
C MET A 87 2.10 -8.26 -10.00
N ARG A 88 1.37 -7.81 -11.02
CA ARG A 88 1.88 -7.63 -12.39
C ARG A 88 3.02 -6.62 -12.46
N ARG A 89 2.91 -5.50 -11.75
CA ARG A 89 3.97 -4.49 -11.69
C ARG A 89 5.26 -5.04 -11.05
N LEU A 90 5.14 -5.87 -10.01
CA LEU A 90 6.31 -6.52 -9.40
C LEU A 90 6.99 -7.47 -10.40
N ASN A 91 6.22 -8.30 -11.10
CA ASN A 91 6.74 -9.17 -12.16
C ASN A 91 7.45 -8.36 -13.25
N GLN A 92 6.81 -7.31 -13.77
CA GLN A 92 7.40 -6.44 -14.79
C GLN A 92 8.69 -5.75 -14.31
N ASN A 93 8.77 -5.39 -13.03
CA ASN A 93 9.99 -4.82 -12.46
C ASN A 93 11.11 -5.86 -12.38
N LEU A 94 10.80 -7.10 -12.00
CA LEU A 94 11.76 -8.20 -12.03
C LEU A 94 12.25 -8.46 -13.45
N GLU A 95 11.34 -8.60 -14.41
CA GLU A 95 11.67 -8.83 -15.82
C GLU A 95 12.55 -7.71 -16.38
N LYS A 96 12.20 -6.44 -16.11
CA LYS A 96 13.00 -5.27 -16.51
C LYS A 96 14.38 -5.29 -15.88
N TRP A 97 14.48 -5.63 -14.59
CA TRP A 97 15.75 -5.71 -13.88
C TRP A 97 16.65 -6.81 -14.47
N VAL A 98 16.10 -8.00 -14.73
CA VAL A 98 16.84 -9.09 -15.38
C VAL A 98 17.29 -8.65 -16.78
N LYS A 99 16.39 -8.04 -17.56
CA LYS A 99 16.72 -7.55 -18.90
C LYS A 99 17.77 -6.43 -18.88
N SER A 100 17.76 -5.51 -17.92
CA SER A 100 18.72 -4.39 -17.90
C SER A 100 20.12 -4.80 -17.49
N HIS A 101 20.24 -5.82 -16.63
CA HIS A 101 21.52 -6.24 -16.07
C HIS A 101 22.14 -7.44 -16.78
N TYR A 102 21.36 -8.20 -17.56
CA TYR A 102 21.80 -9.44 -18.22
C TYR A 102 21.48 -9.47 -19.73
N GLN A 103 21.74 -8.36 -20.46
CA GLN A 103 21.47 -8.24 -21.91
C GLN A 103 22.32 -9.19 -22.75
N ASP A 104 23.65 -9.10 -22.62
CA ASP A 104 24.62 -9.72 -23.52
C ASP A 104 25.56 -10.70 -22.83
N VAL A 105 25.22 -11.11 -21.61
CA VAL A 105 26.19 -11.85 -20.81
C VAL A 105 26.35 -13.25 -21.40
N ASN A 106 27.58 -13.52 -21.84
CA ASN A 106 28.15 -14.85 -22.03
C ASN A 106 28.24 -15.48 -20.64
N VAL A 107 27.09 -15.79 -20.03
CA VAL A 107 27.06 -16.44 -18.72
C VAL A 107 27.31 -17.92 -18.92
N THR A 108 28.52 -18.22 -19.38
CA THR A 108 29.02 -19.58 -19.63
C THR A 108 29.05 -20.38 -18.33
N GLU A 109 29.12 -19.72 -17.17
CA GLU A 109 29.03 -20.34 -15.83
C GLU A 109 27.58 -20.48 -15.31
N LEU A 110 26.60 -19.75 -15.87
CA LEU A 110 25.18 -19.88 -15.52
C LEU A 110 24.51 -20.98 -16.32
N ALA A 111 25.06 -21.25 -17.52
CA ALA A 111 24.76 -22.45 -18.29
C ALA A 111 25.04 -23.70 -17.46
N SER A 112 26.21 -23.87 -16.83
CA SER A 112 26.49 -25.06 -16.02
C SER A 112 25.60 -25.23 -14.78
N LEU A 113 25.09 -24.14 -14.17
CA LEU A 113 24.15 -24.21 -13.05
C LEU A 113 22.71 -24.53 -13.48
N LEU A 114 22.30 -24.14 -14.70
CA LEU A 114 20.97 -24.40 -15.26
C LEU A 114 20.91 -25.64 -16.17
N GLU A 115 22.06 -26.16 -16.61
CA GLU A 115 22.21 -27.28 -17.57
C GLU A 115 22.59 -28.61 -16.90
N SER A 116 22.58 -28.69 -15.56
CA SER A 116 23.11 -29.84 -14.80
C SER A 116 22.46 -31.21 -15.06
N ASP A 117 21.43 -31.31 -15.91
CA ASP A 117 20.72 -32.58 -16.12
C ASP A 117 20.27 -32.90 -17.56
N SER A 118 20.72 -32.16 -18.59
CA SER A 118 20.38 -32.56 -19.96
C SER A 118 21.45 -32.14 -20.95
N GLY A 119 22.05 -33.10 -21.66
CA GLY A 119 22.96 -32.89 -22.80
C GLY A 119 22.25 -32.30 -24.02
N GLY A 120 21.40 -31.29 -23.81
CA GLY A 120 20.69 -30.54 -24.81
C GLY A 120 21.52 -29.38 -25.38
N PRO A 121 21.01 -28.71 -26.42
CA PRO A 121 21.66 -27.54 -27.00
C PRO A 121 21.78 -26.40 -25.97
N PRO A 122 22.80 -25.52 -26.12
CA PRO A 122 23.02 -24.41 -25.20
C PRO A 122 21.80 -23.48 -25.15
N LEU A 123 21.47 -23.00 -23.96
CA LEU A 123 20.31 -22.12 -23.74
C LEU A 123 20.44 -20.81 -24.53
N SER A 124 19.36 -20.39 -25.17
CA SER A 124 19.27 -19.08 -25.82
C SER A 124 19.35 -17.94 -24.81
N ALA A 125 19.65 -16.72 -25.26
CA ALA A 125 19.70 -15.55 -24.37
C ALA A 125 18.38 -15.29 -23.64
N SER A 126 17.23 -15.58 -24.27
CA SER A 126 15.91 -15.46 -23.61
C SER A 126 15.72 -16.55 -22.55
N GLN A 127 16.13 -17.79 -22.82
CA GLN A 127 16.05 -18.90 -21.88
C GLN A 127 16.97 -18.68 -20.66
N ARG A 128 18.19 -18.17 -20.86
CA ARG A 128 19.09 -17.82 -19.74
C ARG A 128 18.46 -16.76 -18.83
N ARG A 129 17.86 -15.71 -19.41
CA ARG A 129 17.14 -14.69 -18.64
C ARG A 129 15.93 -15.26 -17.90
N ALA A 130 15.17 -16.16 -18.54
CA ALA A 130 14.06 -16.85 -17.90
C ALA A 130 14.54 -17.71 -16.71
N GLY A 131 15.68 -18.39 -16.82
CA GLY A 131 16.31 -19.11 -15.71
C GLY A 131 16.68 -18.20 -14.53
N ILE A 132 17.33 -17.06 -14.79
CA ILE A 132 17.65 -16.06 -13.75
C ILE A 132 16.36 -15.51 -13.10
N GLN A 133 15.37 -15.15 -13.91
CA GLN A 133 14.08 -14.68 -13.42
C GLN A 133 13.40 -15.73 -12.54
N SER A 134 13.39 -17.00 -12.97
CA SER A 134 12.82 -18.10 -12.22
C SER A 134 13.50 -18.29 -10.88
N TYR A 135 14.84 -18.22 -10.88
CA TYR A 135 15.63 -18.32 -9.67
C TYR A 135 15.28 -17.23 -8.66
N LEU A 136 15.17 -15.98 -9.13
CA LEU A 136 14.78 -14.84 -8.30
C LEU A 136 13.34 -14.95 -7.80
N ALA A 137 12.41 -15.35 -8.67
CA ALA A 137 11.02 -15.58 -8.30
C ALA A 137 10.90 -16.69 -7.24
N HIS A 138 11.72 -17.74 -7.34
CA HIS A 138 11.80 -18.80 -6.34
C HIS A 138 12.30 -18.28 -4.99
N LEU A 139 13.39 -17.49 -4.96
CA LEU A 139 13.88 -16.87 -3.72
C LEU A 139 12.82 -15.96 -3.10
N ILE A 140 12.17 -15.10 -3.91
CA ILE A 140 11.08 -14.24 -3.43
C ILE A 140 9.94 -15.10 -2.86
N ASN A 141 9.58 -16.19 -3.54
CA ASN A 141 8.51 -17.06 -3.08
C ASN A 141 8.87 -17.72 -1.74
N VAL A 142 10.04 -18.36 -1.63
CA VAL A 142 10.46 -19.08 -0.42
C VAL A 142 10.64 -18.15 0.78
N TYR A 143 11.26 -16.98 0.58
CA TYR A 143 11.66 -16.13 1.70
C TYR A 143 10.69 -15.00 2.03
N ILE A 144 9.82 -14.61 1.09
CA ILE A 144 8.89 -13.48 1.29
C ILE A 144 7.43 -13.94 1.21
N PHE A 145 7.05 -14.68 0.18
CA PHE A 145 5.63 -14.98 -0.05
C PHE A 145 5.10 -16.23 0.67
N SER A 146 5.94 -17.26 0.82
CA SER A 146 5.60 -18.51 1.50
C SER A 146 5.44 -18.32 3.00
N PRO A 147 6.33 -17.59 3.71
CA PRO A 147 6.23 -17.47 5.15
C PRO A 147 4.91 -16.84 5.61
N CYS A 148 4.45 -17.24 6.80
CA CYS A 148 3.23 -16.69 7.42
C CYS A 148 3.37 -15.17 7.62
N HIS A 149 4.56 -14.75 8.07
CA HIS A 149 4.92 -13.36 8.26
C HIS A 149 6.31 -13.06 7.69
N VAL A 150 6.44 -11.93 7.01
CA VAL A 150 7.71 -11.52 6.40
C VAL A 150 8.75 -11.20 7.49
N GLY A 151 9.96 -11.76 7.35
CA GLY A 151 11.07 -11.53 8.28
C GLY A 151 10.99 -12.32 9.58
N LEU A 152 10.03 -13.25 9.70
CA LEU A 152 9.91 -14.18 10.81
C LEU A 152 10.05 -15.61 10.29
N ALA A 153 10.83 -16.44 10.97
CA ALA A 153 10.91 -17.86 10.66
C ALA A 153 9.57 -18.55 10.98
N ASP A 154 9.09 -19.41 10.07
CA ASP A 154 7.83 -20.14 10.27
C ASP A 154 7.92 -21.11 11.45
N ASP A 155 9.04 -21.81 11.60
CA ASP A 155 9.30 -22.68 12.75
C ASP A 155 10.24 -21.97 13.75
N PRO A 156 9.84 -21.81 15.03
CA PRO A 156 8.55 -22.15 15.63
C PRO A 156 7.49 -21.04 15.56
N TYR A 157 7.87 -19.83 15.14
CA TYR A 157 7.07 -18.63 15.44
C TYR A 157 5.91 -18.40 14.46
N GLY A 158 6.12 -18.53 13.16
CA GLY A 158 5.08 -18.31 12.16
C GLY A 158 3.93 -19.31 12.25
N HIS A 159 4.22 -20.60 12.48
CA HIS A 159 3.20 -21.63 12.66
C HIS A 159 2.36 -21.37 13.92
N PHE A 160 3.00 -21.05 15.04
CA PHE A 160 2.29 -20.69 16.26
C PHE A 160 1.35 -19.50 16.07
N LEU A 161 1.80 -18.46 15.36
CA LEU A 161 0.96 -17.28 15.07
C LEU A 161 -0.18 -17.60 14.10
N SER A 162 0.04 -18.48 13.13
CA SER A 162 -1.01 -18.97 12.22
C SER A 162 -2.09 -19.76 12.99
N ASP A 163 -1.68 -20.63 13.91
CA ASP A 163 -2.60 -21.37 14.79
C ASP A 163 -3.39 -20.40 15.69
N LEU A 164 -2.72 -19.40 16.24
CA LEU A 164 -3.36 -18.36 17.04
C LEU A 164 -4.38 -17.55 16.22
N GLU A 165 -4.06 -17.19 14.97
CA GLU A 165 -5.03 -16.57 14.04
C GLU A 165 -6.23 -17.49 13.82
N GLY A 166 -5.99 -18.81 13.67
CA GLY A 166 -7.03 -19.82 13.57
C GLY A 166 -7.99 -19.83 14.75
N VAL A 167 -7.47 -19.75 15.97
CA VAL A 167 -8.28 -19.65 17.21
C VAL A 167 -9.08 -18.35 17.24
N VAL A 168 -8.44 -17.20 16.95
CA VAL A 168 -9.13 -15.90 16.90
C VAL A 168 -10.26 -15.92 15.86
N ARG A 169 -10.01 -16.51 14.69
CA ARG A 169 -11.01 -16.66 13.62
C ARG A 169 -12.22 -17.50 14.05
N GLN A 170 -12.01 -18.50 14.91
CA GLN A 170 -13.09 -19.37 15.41
C GLN A 170 -13.86 -18.75 16.58
N LYS A 171 -13.18 -17.99 17.45
CA LYS A 171 -13.74 -17.53 18.73
C LYS A 171 -14.22 -16.07 18.70
N CYS A 172 -13.72 -15.26 17.78
CA CYS A 172 -13.99 -13.82 17.73
C CYS A 172 -14.80 -13.43 16.50
N SER A 173 -15.39 -12.23 16.54
CA SER A 173 -16.05 -11.60 15.41
C SER A 173 -15.05 -11.25 14.29
N GLY A 174 -15.56 -11.06 13.07
CA GLY A 174 -14.73 -10.61 11.95
C GLY A 174 -14.13 -9.21 12.12
N ALA A 175 -14.66 -8.38 13.03
CA ALA A 175 -14.04 -7.09 13.36
C ALA A 175 -12.81 -7.30 14.24
N GLU A 176 -12.93 -8.11 15.30
CA GLU A 176 -11.82 -8.44 16.21
C GLU A 176 -10.69 -9.18 15.51
N LEU A 177 -11.02 -10.14 14.63
CA LEU A 177 -10.00 -10.82 13.81
C LEU A 177 -9.22 -9.81 12.94
N ARG A 178 -9.90 -8.84 12.33
CA ARG A 178 -9.22 -7.81 11.52
C ARG A 178 -8.32 -6.93 12.39
N SER A 179 -8.82 -6.45 13.52
CA SER A 179 -8.01 -5.68 14.48
C SER A 179 -6.79 -6.47 14.96
N TRP A 180 -6.95 -7.76 15.24
CA TRP A 180 -5.86 -8.65 15.61
C TRP A 180 -4.82 -8.77 14.48
N LYS A 181 -5.25 -9.04 13.24
CA LYS A 181 -4.34 -9.16 12.09
C LYS A 181 -3.54 -7.88 11.84
N VAL A 182 -4.18 -6.72 11.96
CA VAL A 182 -3.51 -5.41 11.83
C VAL A 182 -2.50 -5.21 12.95
N ALA A 183 -2.93 -5.29 14.20
CA ALA A 183 -2.07 -5.04 15.35
C ALA A 183 -0.87 -5.99 15.37
N ASN A 184 -1.10 -7.27 15.07
CA ASN A 184 -0.05 -8.28 15.01
C ASN A 184 0.90 -8.02 13.83
N SER A 185 0.37 -7.74 12.64
CA SER A 185 1.21 -7.39 11.48
C SER A 185 2.09 -6.17 11.75
N VAL A 186 1.56 -5.10 12.36
CA VAL A 186 2.33 -3.90 12.73
C VAL A 186 3.40 -4.25 13.76
N ALA A 187 3.06 -5.01 14.81
CA ALA A 187 4.00 -5.41 15.85
C ALA A 187 5.15 -6.27 15.30
N ILE A 188 4.84 -7.24 14.44
CA ILE A 188 5.84 -8.09 13.79
C ILE A 188 6.75 -7.23 12.93
N VAL A 189 6.20 -6.40 12.03
CA VAL A 189 7.01 -5.56 11.13
C VAL A 189 7.94 -4.63 11.92
N ALA A 190 7.46 -4.05 13.01
CA ALA A 190 8.29 -3.21 13.89
C ALA A 190 9.40 -4.02 14.58
N LYS A 191 9.13 -5.28 14.97
CA LYS A 191 10.08 -6.13 15.69
C LYS A 191 11.09 -6.84 14.78
N THR A 192 10.71 -7.16 13.55
CA THR A 192 11.51 -7.92 12.59
C THR A 192 12.20 -7.05 11.55
N GLY A 193 12.22 -5.72 11.73
CA GLY A 193 12.85 -4.78 10.79
C GLY A 193 14.29 -5.17 10.43
N ASP A 194 15.15 -5.37 11.44
CA ASP A 194 16.55 -5.76 11.21
C ASP A 194 16.68 -7.15 10.57
N LEU A 195 15.83 -8.10 10.95
CA LEU A 195 15.81 -9.44 10.37
C LEU A 195 15.42 -9.41 8.89
N ARG A 196 14.45 -8.56 8.53
CA ARG A 196 14.03 -8.36 7.14
C ARG A 196 15.13 -7.69 6.31
N GLU A 197 15.79 -6.68 6.86
CA GLU A 197 16.93 -6.05 6.18
C GLU A 197 18.11 -7.02 6.04
N GLY A 198 18.35 -7.89 7.01
CA GLY A 198 19.30 -9.00 6.93
C GLY A 198 18.94 -9.96 5.81
N LEU A 199 17.70 -10.45 5.79
CA LEU A 199 17.18 -11.33 4.74
C LEU A 199 17.34 -10.73 3.33
N PHE A 200 17.01 -9.46 3.15
CA PHE A 200 17.21 -8.79 1.85
C PHE A 200 18.68 -8.72 1.46
N THR A 201 19.56 -8.50 2.44
CA THR A 201 21.01 -8.47 2.22
C THR A 201 21.52 -9.86 1.82
N ASP A 202 21.03 -10.91 2.46
CA ASP A 202 21.40 -12.30 2.17
C ASP A 202 20.95 -12.71 0.77
N ILE A 203 19.70 -12.41 0.39
CA ILE A 203 19.19 -12.67 -0.96
C ILE A 203 20.03 -11.93 -2.01
N VAL A 204 20.31 -10.63 -1.80
CA VAL A 204 21.11 -9.84 -2.74
C VAL A 204 22.53 -10.40 -2.85
N ASN A 205 23.18 -10.70 -1.73
CA ASN A 205 24.54 -11.26 -1.74
C ASN A 205 24.59 -12.64 -2.40
N PHE A 206 23.57 -13.46 -2.17
CA PHE A 206 23.46 -14.78 -2.78
C PHE A 206 23.32 -14.66 -4.31
N VAL A 207 22.41 -13.80 -4.78
CA VAL A 207 22.22 -13.52 -6.21
C VAL A 207 23.49 -12.98 -6.85
N GLU A 208 24.20 -12.09 -6.17
CA GLU A 208 25.46 -11.54 -6.66
C GLU A 208 26.61 -12.56 -6.62
N GLY A 209 26.57 -13.53 -5.71
CA GLY A 209 27.52 -14.65 -5.70
C GLY A 209 27.29 -15.61 -6.87
N GLN A 210 26.04 -15.82 -7.27
CA GLN A 210 25.68 -16.74 -8.36
C GLN A 210 25.75 -16.09 -9.75
N PHE A 211 25.30 -14.84 -9.86
CA PHE A 211 25.08 -14.13 -11.13
C PHE A 211 25.80 -12.79 -11.18
N GLY A 212 26.76 -12.56 -10.28
CA GLY A 212 27.57 -11.35 -10.26
C GLY A 212 28.37 -11.21 -11.54
N ILE A 213 28.26 -10.05 -12.17
CA ILE A 213 29.16 -9.67 -13.26
C ILE A 213 30.40 -9.04 -12.61
N PRO A 214 31.64 -9.36 -13.06
CA PRO A 214 32.89 -8.74 -12.59
C PRO A 214 32.79 -7.21 -12.57
N PRO A 215 33.63 -6.51 -11.78
CA PRO A 215 33.34 -5.17 -11.30
C PRO A 215 33.01 -4.23 -12.46
N SER A 216 31.73 -3.97 -12.63
CA SER A 216 31.19 -2.93 -13.48
C SER A 216 30.65 -1.83 -12.57
N ASP A 217 30.75 -0.58 -13.00
CA ASP A 217 30.29 0.60 -12.26
C ASP A 217 28.80 0.53 -11.84
N ASN A 218 28.02 -0.41 -12.41
CA ASN A 218 26.61 -0.61 -12.14
C ASN A 218 26.29 -1.60 -11.00
N GLY A 219 27.27 -2.26 -10.39
CA GLY A 219 27.02 -3.26 -9.34
C GLY A 219 26.23 -2.73 -8.14
N ALA A 220 26.55 -1.51 -7.67
CA ALA A 220 25.83 -0.88 -6.57
C ALA A 220 24.37 -0.55 -6.93
N ALA A 221 24.12 -0.08 -8.15
CA ALA A 221 22.77 0.23 -8.64
C ALA A 221 21.93 -1.05 -8.78
N ARG A 222 22.50 -2.12 -9.33
CA ARG A 222 21.85 -3.42 -9.48
C ARG A 222 21.38 -4.00 -8.15
N LYS A 223 22.28 -4.04 -7.15
CA LYS A 223 21.99 -4.49 -5.77
C LYS A 223 20.89 -3.65 -5.11
N ARG A 224 20.96 -2.32 -5.25
CA ARG A 224 19.95 -1.40 -4.70
C ARG A 224 18.57 -1.63 -5.33
N GLN A 225 18.50 -1.78 -6.65
CA GLN A 225 17.25 -2.03 -7.36
C GLN A 225 16.64 -3.38 -6.98
N LEU A 226 17.46 -4.43 -6.81
CA LEU A 226 16.97 -5.72 -6.33
C LEU A 226 16.44 -5.60 -4.89
N ARG A 227 17.15 -4.91 -4.00
CA ARG A 227 16.67 -4.65 -2.64
C ARG A 227 15.33 -3.92 -2.63
N ASP A 228 15.16 -2.89 -3.46
CA ASP A 228 13.89 -2.15 -3.60
C ASP A 228 12.76 -3.07 -4.09
N LEU A 229 13.03 -3.96 -5.04
CA LEU A 229 12.07 -4.96 -5.50
C LEU A 229 11.64 -5.91 -4.37
N LEU A 230 12.58 -6.41 -3.57
CA LEU A 230 12.30 -7.27 -2.40
C LEU A 230 11.44 -6.53 -1.37
N GLY A 231 11.75 -5.27 -1.09
CA GLY A 231 10.95 -4.40 -0.22
C GLY A 231 9.51 -4.27 -0.69
N ARG A 232 9.28 -4.00 -1.97
CA ARG A 232 7.92 -3.92 -2.53
C ARG A 232 7.17 -5.26 -2.50
N CYS A 233 7.86 -6.39 -2.65
CA CYS A 233 7.27 -7.72 -2.49
C CYS A 233 6.82 -7.95 -1.04
N ALA A 234 7.68 -7.60 -0.07
CA ALA A 234 7.35 -7.68 1.34
C ALA A 234 6.15 -6.78 1.70
N ASP A 235 6.12 -5.55 1.21
CA ASP A 235 5.02 -4.63 1.45
C ASP A 235 3.69 -5.16 0.90
N LEU A 236 3.70 -5.78 -0.28
CA LEU A 236 2.52 -6.45 -0.82
C LEU A 236 2.07 -7.59 0.10
N LYS A 237 2.97 -8.49 0.51
CA LYS A 237 2.66 -9.61 1.41
C LYS A 237 2.10 -9.14 2.75
N ILE A 238 2.71 -8.12 3.35
CA ILE A 238 2.26 -7.51 4.62
C ILE A 238 0.85 -6.93 4.44
N THR A 239 0.63 -6.18 3.37
CA THR A 239 -0.68 -5.57 3.08
C THR A 239 -1.77 -6.63 2.86
N LEU A 240 -1.45 -7.74 2.19
CA LEU A 240 -2.38 -8.86 1.99
C LEU A 240 -2.65 -9.63 3.28
N GLY A 241 -1.62 -9.86 4.10
CA GLY A 241 -1.74 -10.49 5.41
C GLY A 241 -2.63 -9.71 6.37
N GLN A 242 -2.83 -8.43 6.11
CA GLN A 242 -3.70 -7.51 6.84
C GLN A 242 -5.17 -7.54 6.39
N GLN A 243 -5.47 -8.07 5.19
CA GLN A 243 -6.82 -8.10 4.63
C GLN A 243 -7.73 -9.12 5.35
N LYS A 244 -9.04 -8.95 5.20
CA LYS A 244 -10.03 -9.94 5.69
C LYS A 244 -9.87 -11.30 5.02
N GLN A 245 -9.60 -11.29 3.72
CA GLN A 245 -9.44 -12.48 2.89
C GLN A 245 -8.02 -13.04 3.04
N CYS A 246 -7.90 -14.37 2.95
CA CYS A 246 -6.61 -15.04 2.98
C CYS A 246 -6.10 -15.19 1.55
N HIS A 247 -4.85 -14.80 1.32
CA HIS A 247 -4.20 -14.89 0.02
C HIS A 247 -2.96 -15.78 0.17
N VAL A 248 -2.79 -16.70 -0.77
CA VAL A 248 -1.65 -17.62 -0.83
C VAL A 248 -0.94 -17.43 -2.16
N PHE A 249 0.38 -17.59 -2.13
CA PHE A 249 1.22 -17.55 -3.31
C PHE A 249 1.64 -18.97 -3.66
N CYS A 250 1.53 -19.32 -4.94
CA CYS A 250 1.81 -20.66 -5.42
C CYS A 250 2.85 -20.62 -6.54
N CYS A 251 3.82 -21.53 -6.48
CA CYS A 251 4.78 -21.81 -7.55
C CYS A 251 4.75 -23.30 -7.85
N SER A 252 4.72 -23.65 -9.13
CA SER A 252 4.84 -25.01 -9.60
C SER A 252 6.29 -25.48 -9.54
N GLN A 253 6.46 -26.77 -9.26
CA GLN A 253 7.77 -27.41 -9.33
C GLN A 253 8.16 -27.66 -10.80
N ILE A 254 9.46 -27.78 -11.05
CA ILE A 254 9.97 -28.20 -12.36
C ILE A 254 9.40 -29.58 -12.69
N GLY A 255 8.86 -29.74 -13.89
CA GLY A 255 8.24 -30.97 -14.38
C GLY A 255 6.75 -31.12 -14.05
N ALA A 256 6.14 -30.18 -13.33
CA ALA A 256 4.70 -30.14 -13.11
C ALA A 256 3.93 -30.00 -14.44
N GLU A 257 2.71 -30.53 -14.49
CA GLU A 257 1.84 -30.39 -15.65
C GLU A 257 1.35 -28.95 -15.79
N TYR A 258 1.34 -28.43 -17.02
CA TYR A 258 0.77 -27.13 -17.32
C TYR A 258 -0.75 -27.14 -17.15
N ASP A 259 -1.26 -26.27 -16.28
CA ASP A 259 -2.69 -26.04 -16.09
C ASP A 259 -3.10 -24.66 -16.65
N PRO A 260 -3.85 -24.59 -17.77
CA PRO A 260 -4.26 -23.32 -18.37
C PRO A 260 -5.24 -22.51 -17.50
N GLN A 261 -5.83 -23.10 -16.45
CA GLN A 261 -6.70 -22.37 -15.52
C GLN A 261 -5.91 -21.65 -14.41
N ALA A 262 -4.72 -22.14 -14.09
CA ALA A 262 -3.89 -21.62 -13.00
C ALA A 262 -2.57 -20.98 -13.48
N MET A 263 -2.20 -21.16 -14.75
CA MET A 263 -0.91 -20.76 -15.30
C MET A 263 -1.05 -19.98 -16.62
N THR A 264 -0.08 -19.10 -16.88
CA THR A 264 0.11 -18.37 -18.14
C THR A 264 1.49 -18.64 -18.68
N VAL A 265 1.60 -18.97 -19.98
CA VAL A 265 2.89 -19.18 -20.64
C VAL A 265 3.52 -17.84 -21.02
N MET A 266 4.81 -17.68 -20.70
CA MET A 266 5.58 -16.52 -21.14
C MET A 266 5.64 -16.44 -22.68
N GLY A 267 5.30 -15.27 -23.22
CA GLY A 267 5.27 -15.03 -24.67
C GLY A 267 3.90 -15.18 -25.33
N GLY A 268 2.85 -15.52 -24.55
CA GLY A 268 1.47 -15.47 -25.02
C GLY A 268 1.07 -16.58 -26.01
N GLY A 269 1.87 -17.65 -26.12
CA GLY A 269 1.43 -18.87 -26.79
C GLY A 269 0.33 -19.56 -25.98
N GLU A 270 -0.64 -20.17 -26.66
CA GLU A 270 -1.54 -21.14 -26.02
C GLU A 270 -0.69 -22.36 -25.63
N GLY A 271 -0.27 -22.44 -24.37
CA GLY A 271 0.41 -23.63 -23.86
C GLY A 271 -0.43 -24.86 -24.15
N GLN A 272 0.18 -25.89 -24.75
CA GLN A 272 -0.58 -27.09 -25.10
C GLN A 272 -0.82 -27.95 -23.87
N ALA A 273 -2.03 -28.51 -23.78
CA ALA A 273 -2.34 -29.51 -22.76
C ALA A 273 -1.36 -30.68 -22.85
N GLY A 274 -0.70 -31.00 -21.74
CA GLY A 274 0.37 -32.00 -21.68
C GLY A 274 1.78 -31.41 -21.72
N GLU A 275 1.97 -30.09 -21.85
CA GLU A 275 3.29 -29.50 -21.62
C GLU A 275 3.70 -29.55 -20.14
N LYS A 276 5.01 -29.56 -19.88
CA LYS A 276 5.56 -29.51 -18.52
C LYS A 276 6.18 -28.16 -18.22
N VAL A 277 5.98 -27.71 -16.99
CA VAL A 277 6.64 -26.50 -16.46
C VAL A 277 8.14 -26.74 -16.38
N ARG A 278 8.91 -25.99 -17.16
CA ARG A 278 10.38 -25.96 -17.04
C ARG A 278 10.81 -24.99 -15.95
N TRP A 279 10.20 -23.80 -15.91
CA TRP A 279 10.52 -22.75 -14.95
C TRP A 279 9.27 -22.00 -14.49
N SER A 280 9.15 -21.78 -13.18
CA SER A 280 8.20 -20.83 -12.59
C SER A 280 8.84 -19.45 -12.59
N LEU A 281 8.30 -18.51 -13.36
CA LEU A 281 8.89 -17.18 -13.58
C LEU A 281 8.29 -16.11 -12.67
N TRP A 282 7.08 -16.35 -12.16
CA TRP A 282 6.41 -15.51 -11.17
C TRP A 282 5.27 -16.28 -10.50
N PRO A 283 5.12 -16.21 -9.16
CA PRO A 283 4.08 -16.97 -8.46
C PRO A 283 2.66 -16.53 -8.82
N ALA A 284 1.72 -17.47 -8.73
CA ALA A 284 0.29 -17.16 -8.72
C ALA A 284 -0.11 -16.48 -7.40
N ILE A 285 -1.21 -15.71 -7.42
CA ILE A 285 -1.94 -15.31 -6.21
C ILE A 285 -3.30 -15.98 -6.21
N VAL A 286 -3.59 -16.74 -5.16
CA VAL A 286 -4.87 -17.41 -4.94
C VAL A 286 -5.55 -16.80 -3.73
N LYS A 287 -6.80 -16.39 -3.90
CA LYS A 287 -7.68 -15.93 -2.82
C LYS A 287 -8.46 -17.12 -2.28
N LEU A 288 -8.19 -17.50 -1.03
CA LEU A 288 -8.86 -18.63 -0.40
C LEU A 288 -10.29 -18.28 -0.01
N LYS A 289 -11.20 -19.21 -0.32
CA LYS A 289 -12.60 -19.25 0.10
C LYS A 289 -12.85 -20.45 1.01
N ARG A 290 -14.05 -20.54 1.58
CA ARG A 290 -14.44 -21.69 2.42
C ARG A 290 -14.47 -23.02 1.66
N GLU A 291 -14.71 -22.99 0.35
CA GLU A 291 -14.92 -24.18 -0.49
C GLU A 291 -13.96 -24.24 -1.69
N GLY A 292 -12.78 -23.61 -1.58
CA GLY A 292 -11.78 -23.62 -2.65
C GLY A 292 -10.93 -22.35 -2.68
N GLY A 293 -10.30 -22.08 -3.82
CA GLY A 293 -9.53 -20.86 -4.06
C GLY A 293 -9.83 -20.27 -5.43
N ASP A 294 -9.91 -18.95 -5.51
CA ASP A 294 -9.96 -18.23 -6.78
C ASP A 294 -8.56 -17.78 -7.15
N VAL A 295 -8.10 -18.16 -8.34
CA VAL A 295 -6.86 -17.61 -8.91
C VAL A 295 -7.12 -16.16 -9.29
N LEU A 296 -6.49 -15.21 -8.59
CA LEU A 296 -6.57 -13.79 -8.89
C LEU A 296 -5.60 -13.41 -10.01
N GLU A 297 -4.36 -13.89 -9.89
CA GLU A 297 -3.33 -13.76 -10.93
C GLU A 297 -2.70 -15.14 -11.12
N PRO A 298 -2.72 -15.70 -12.34
CA PRO A 298 -2.13 -16.99 -12.63
C PRO A 298 -0.61 -16.97 -12.52
N GLU A 299 -0.03 -18.14 -12.30
CA GLU A 299 1.42 -18.33 -12.30
C GLU A 299 1.98 -18.03 -13.68
N LEU A 300 3.09 -17.27 -13.77
CA LEU A 300 3.79 -17.12 -15.04
C LEU A 300 4.83 -18.23 -15.18
N VAL A 301 4.74 -19.04 -16.23
CA VAL A 301 5.60 -20.21 -16.44
C VAL A 301 6.30 -20.19 -17.80
N TRP A 302 7.44 -20.87 -17.87
CA TRP A 302 8.07 -21.31 -19.11
C TRP A 302 7.83 -22.80 -19.26
N THR A 303 7.19 -23.22 -20.35
CA THR A 303 6.89 -24.63 -20.61
C THR A 303 7.87 -25.28 -21.58
N THR A 304 7.92 -26.61 -21.57
CA THR A 304 8.59 -27.43 -22.58
C THR A 304 7.69 -28.56 -23.03
N PRO A 305 7.68 -28.89 -24.34
CA PRO A 305 6.92 -30.02 -24.85
C PRO A 305 7.43 -31.35 -24.27
N ILE A 306 6.52 -32.29 -24.04
CA ILE A 306 6.89 -33.67 -23.76
C ILE A 306 7.48 -34.24 -25.05
N ILE A 307 8.79 -34.51 -25.06
CA ILE A 307 9.39 -35.33 -26.11
C ILE A 307 8.94 -36.76 -25.85
N THR A 308 7.87 -37.20 -26.52
CA THR A 308 7.57 -38.62 -26.65
C THR A 308 8.71 -39.22 -27.48
N LEU A 309 9.60 -39.95 -26.81
CA LEU A 309 10.54 -40.86 -27.47
C LEU A 309 9.71 -41.91 -28.21
N ASN A 310 9.40 -41.65 -29.47
CA ASN A 310 8.96 -42.68 -30.40
C ASN A 310 10.09 -43.70 -30.47
N LYS A 311 9.91 -44.84 -29.81
CA LYS A 311 10.68 -46.04 -30.11
C LYS A 311 10.51 -46.29 -31.62
N PRO A 312 11.60 -46.43 -32.39
CA PRO A 312 11.46 -46.90 -33.76
C PRO A 312 10.85 -48.30 -33.70
N GLU A 313 9.74 -48.49 -34.40
CA GLU A 313 9.13 -49.80 -34.63
C GLU A 313 10.21 -50.71 -35.21
N GLU A 314 10.53 -51.78 -34.46
CA GLU A 314 11.31 -52.89 -34.99
C GLU A 314 10.56 -53.46 -36.19
N SER A 315 11.31 -53.56 -37.28
CA SER A 315 10.90 -54.09 -38.56
C SER A 315 10.51 -55.56 -38.41
N ALA A 316 9.37 -55.93 -39.00
CA ALA A 316 9.06 -57.31 -39.38
C ALA A 316 8.99 -57.39 -40.90
#